data_AF-A0A7W6DM53-F1
#
_entry.id   AF-A0A7W6DM53-F1
#
_cell.length_a   1.000
_cell.length_b   1.000
_cell.length_c   1.000
_cell.angle_alpha   90.00
_cell.angle_beta   90.00
_cell.angle_gamma   90.00
#
_symmetry.space_group_name_H-M   'P 1'
#
loop_
_entity.id
_entity.type
_entity.pdbx_description
1 polymer ?
#
loop_
_entity_poly.entity_id
_entity_poly.type
_entity_poly.pdbx_seq_one_letter_code
_entity_poly.pdbx_strand_id
1 'polypeptide(L)'
;MAKTNYLGMTLNERLFTAGILDEFDAAIDDNNRARVVELLGSVEVDNPHGIADSLLGSGYVCWFCGEGIEQHGRQALAIGLSDLWSDQCDEPPTQIIYAHFDCAQKRMGGSSMALEQVVLFPPAPET
;
A
#
# COMPACT_ATOMS: atom_id res chain seq x y z
N MET A 1 20.20 -13.47 25.42
CA MET A 1 19.65 -12.11 25.61
C MET A 1 18.22 -12.25 26.08
N ALA A 2 17.81 -11.51 27.12
CA ALA A 2 16.45 -11.59 27.65
C ALA A 2 15.47 -11.13 26.57
N LYS A 3 14.46 -11.94 26.26
CA LYS A 3 13.41 -11.57 25.32
C LYS A 3 12.57 -10.46 25.99
N THR A 4 12.61 -9.26 25.44
CA THR A 4 11.84 -8.12 25.95
C THR A 4 10.35 -8.47 25.89
N ASN A 5 9.65 -8.38 27.01
CA ASN A 5 8.23 -8.70 27.07
C ASN A 5 7.42 -7.44 26.74
N TYR A 6 6.74 -7.45 25.60
CA TYR A 6 5.94 -6.33 25.09
C TYR A 6 4.44 -6.42 25.46
N LEU A 7 4.03 -7.41 26.27
CA LEU A 7 2.62 -7.57 26.67
C LEU A 7 2.10 -6.32 27.40
N GLY A 8 0.96 -5.82 26.91
CA GLY A 8 0.28 -4.65 27.48
C GLY A 8 0.87 -3.30 27.09
N MET A 9 1.96 -3.26 26.33
CA MET A 9 2.58 -2.01 25.84
C MET A 9 1.93 -1.53 24.54
N THR A 10 1.76 -0.23 24.43
CA THR A 10 1.45 0.51 23.20
C THR A 10 2.64 0.48 22.21
N LEU A 11 2.40 0.81 20.94
CA LEU A 11 3.46 0.82 19.92
C LEU A 11 4.64 1.72 20.31
N ASN A 12 4.40 2.96 20.71
CA ASN A 12 5.46 3.89 21.10
C ASN A 12 6.27 3.38 22.30
N GLU A 13 5.61 2.78 23.30
CA GLU A 13 6.31 2.19 24.45
C GLU A 13 7.22 1.03 24.04
N ARG A 14 6.80 0.22 23.07
CA ARG A 14 7.63 -0.87 22.52
C ARG A 14 8.83 -0.34 21.75
N LEU A 15 8.62 0.64 20.86
CA LEU A 15 9.68 1.30 20.10
C LEU A 15 10.71 1.96 21.03
N PHE A 16 10.24 2.64 22.08
CA PHE A 16 11.09 3.24 23.10
C PHE A 16 11.87 2.19 23.89
N THR A 17 11.20 1.13 24.37
CA THR A 17 11.85 0.05 25.14
C THR A 17 12.88 -0.71 24.31
N ALA A 18 12.63 -0.86 23.00
CA ALA A 18 13.58 -1.44 22.05
C ALA A 18 14.74 -0.50 21.69
N GLY A 19 14.66 0.78 22.05
CA GLY A 19 15.69 1.79 21.73
C GLY A 19 15.73 2.19 20.26
N ILE A 20 14.64 1.99 19.52
CA ILE A 20 14.56 2.24 18.06
C ILE A 20 13.60 3.38 17.69
N LEU A 21 13.06 4.10 18.68
CA LEU A 21 12.08 5.16 18.44
C LEU A 21 12.61 6.25 17.50
N ASP A 22 13.82 6.75 17.74
CA ASP A 22 14.43 7.79 16.89
C ASP A 22 14.66 7.30 15.45
N GLU A 23 15.01 6.02 15.28
CA GLU A 23 15.19 5.43 13.96
C GLU A 23 13.87 5.22 13.23
N PHE A 24 12.81 4.89 13.98
CA PHE A 24 11.46 4.79 13.47
C PHE A 24 10.95 6.14 12.98
N ASP A 25 11.13 7.20 13.77
CA ASP A 25 10.72 8.55 13.39
C ASP A 25 11.47 9.02 12.15
N ALA A 26 12.78 8.78 12.07
CA ALA A 26 13.56 9.07 10.85
C ALA A 26 13.05 8.30 9.63
N ALA A 27 12.67 7.03 9.78
CA ALA A 27 12.13 6.24 8.68
C ALA A 27 10.74 6.73 8.21
N ILE A 28 9.93 7.28 9.12
CA ILE A 28 8.66 7.94 8.78
C ILE A 28 8.91 9.24 8.02
N ASP A 29 9.82 10.09 8.51
CA ASP A 29 10.17 11.37 7.89
C ASP A 29 10.75 11.19 6.47
N ASP A 30 11.57 10.15 6.28
CA ASP A 30 12.15 9.78 4.98
C ASP A 30 11.17 9.05 4.05
N ASN A 31 9.94 8.80 4.50
CA ASN A 31 8.93 7.99 3.79
C ASN A 31 9.46 6.59 3.37
N ASN A 32 10.35 6.00 4.19
CA ASN A 32 11.02 4.75 3.89
C ASN A 32 10.18 3.55 4.35
N ARG A 33 9.19 3.18 3.54
CA ARG A 33 8.28 2.07 3.84
C ARG A 33 8.98 0.77 4.23
N ALA A 34 10.02 0.38 3.51
CA ALA A 34 10.73 -0.87 3.78
C ALA A 34 11.33 -0.86 5.20
N ARG A 35 11.94 0.26 5.60
CA ARG A 35 12.50 0.42 6.94
C ARG A 35 11.42 0.46 8.02
N VAL A 36 10.31 1.16 7.79
CA VAL A 36 9.18 1.20 8.72
C VAL A 36 8.64 -0.20 8.98
N VAL A 37 8.44 -1.02 7.93
CA VAL A 37 7.98 -2.41 8.07
C VAL A 37 8.96 -3.25 8.89
N GLU A 38 10.26 -3.12 8.64
CA GLU A 38 11.30 -3.85 9.35
C GLU A 38 11.32 -3.50 10.85
N LEU A 39 11.28 -2.20 11.17
CA LEU A 39 11.27 -1.70 12.55
C LEU A 39 10.00 -2.15 13.29
N LEU A 40 8.83 -2.08 12.65
CA LEU A 40 7.58 -2.60 13.20
C LEU A 40 7.67 -4.11 13.49
N GLY A 41 8.27 -4.89 12.57
CA GLY A 41 8.49 -6.32 12.77
C GLY A 41 9.35 -6.63 14.00
N SER A 42 10.31 -5.77 14.33
CA SER A 42 11.21 -5.94 15.49
C SER A 42 10.53 -5.77 16.85
N VAL A 43 9.34 -5.15 16.90
CA VAL A 43 8.56 -4.88 18.12
C VAL A 43 7.29 -5.74 18.23
N GLU A 44 7.27 -6.89 17.55
CA GLU A 44 6.24 -7.93 17.64
C GLU A 44 4.81 -7.37 17.46
N VAL A 45 4.58 -6.58 16.40
CA VAL A 45 3.23 -6.18 15.95
C VAL A 45 2.67 -7.16 14.92
N ASP A 46 1.35 -7.39 14.98
CA ASP A 46 0.68 -8.43 14.20
C ASP A 46 0.57 -8.13 12.69
N ASN A 47 0.56 -6.85 12.29
CA ASN A 47 0.43 -6.42 10.89
C ASN A 47 1.35 -5.23 10.56
N PRO A 48 2.68 -5.43 10.48
CA PRO A 48 3.63 -4.34 10.23
C PRO A 48 3.42 -3.66 8.87
N HIS A 49 2.97 -4.39 7.85
CA HIS A 49 2.72 -3.84 6.53
C HIS A 49 1.54 -2.86 6.51
N GLY A 50 0.36 -3.29 7.00
CA GLY A 50 -0.83 -2.43 7.00
C GLY A 50 -0.70 -1.21 7.92
N ILE A 51 0.04 -1.35 9.03
CA ILE A 51 0.36 -0.22 9.91
C ILE A 51 1.30 0.76 9.19
N ALA A 52 2.36 0.28 8.54
CA ALA A 52 3.25 1.14 7.74
C ALA A 52 2.48 1.87 6.64
N ASP A 53 1.59 1.18 5.93
CA ASP A 53 0.76 1.76 4.87
C ASP A 53 -0.19 2.85 5.42
N SER A 54 -0.72 2.66 6.63
CA SER A 54 -1.58 3.65 7.30
C SER A 54 -0.79 4.86 7.80
N LEU A 55 0.39 4.65 8.37
CA LEU A 55 1.26 5.72 8.92
C LEU A 55 1.87 6.58 7.82
N LEU A 56 2.23 5.97 6.68
CA LEU A 56 2.85 6.66 5.54
C LEU A 56 1.82 7.24 4.56
N GLY A 57 0.51 7.09 4.84
CA GLY A 57 -0.56 7.61 3.97
C GLY A 57 -0.69 6.88 2.63
N SER A 58 -0.02 5.76 2.43
CA SER A 58 -0.20 4.86 1.29
C SER A 58 -1.35 3.88 1.55
N GLY A 59 -2.56 4.41 1.76
CA GLY A 59 -3.75 3.63 2.16
C GLY A 59 -4.24 2.59 1.14
N TYR A 60 -3.62 2.53 -0.04
CA TYR A 60 -3.90 1.55 -1.08
C TYR A 60 -2.60 0.87 -1.48
N VAL A 61 -2.66 -0.46 -1.66
CA VAL A 61 -1.54 -1.26 -2.14
C VAL A 61 -1.85 -1.76 -3.54
N CYS A 62 -0.86 -1.72 -4.42
CA CYS A 62 -0.98 -2.23 -5.76
C CYS A 62 -1.13 -3.75 -5.75
N TRP A 63 -2.23 -4.23 -6.31
CA TRP A 63 -2.53 -5.66 -6.42
C TRP A 63 -1.43 -6.47 -7.13
N PHE A 64 -0.70 -5.86 -8.07
CA PHE A 64 0.29 -6.56 -8.88
C PHE A 64 1.70 -6.60 -8.28
N CYS A 65 2.16 -5.53 -7.62
CA CYS A 65 3.53 -5.47 -7.07
C CYS A 65 3.60 -5.45 -5.54
N GLY A 66 2.49 -5.22 -4.83
CA GLY A 66 2.46 -5.15 -3.37
C GLY A 66 3.06 -3.88 -2.77
N GLU A 67 3.42 -2.91 -3.60
CA GLU A 67 3.90 -1.59 -3.18
C GLU A 67 2.74 -0.61 -2.98
N GLY A 68 2.94 0.39 -2.12
CA GLY A 68 1.94 1.44 -1.86
C GLY A 68 1.62 2.25 -3.13
N ILE A 69 0.36 2.62 -3.28
CA ILE A 69 -0.12 3.53 -4.31
C ILE A 69 -0.26 4.91 -3.69
N GLU A 70 0.47 5.87 -4.22
CA GLU A 70 0.33 7.27 -3.82
C GLU A 70 -1.06 7.79 -4.20
N GLN A 71 -1.81 8.27 -3.21
CA GLN A 71 -3.19 8.73 -3.37
C GLN A 71 -3.34 9.93 -4.31
N HIS A 72 -2.26 10.69 -4.55
CA HIS A 72 -2.24 11.89 -5.40
C HIS A 72 -1.51 11.69 -6.73
N GLY A 73 -0.94 10.50 -6.97
CA GLY A 73 -0.23 10.19 -8.20
C GLY A 73 -1.20 9.90 -9.34
N ARG A 74 -0.87 10.35 -10.57
CA ARG A 74 -1.61 9.97 -11.80
C ARG A 74 -1.57 8.46 -12.11
N GLN A 75 -0.94 7.68 -11.25
CA GLN A 75 -0.70 6.25 -11.41
C GLN A 75 -1.70 5.38 -10.64
N ALA A 76 -2.63 5.93 -9.85
CA ALA A 76 -3.64 5.10 -9.19
C ALA A 76 -4.72 4.63 -10.18
N LEU A 77 -4.92 3.32 -10.30
CA LEU A 77 -5.96 2.70 -11.11
C LEU A 77 -6.87 1.84 -10.22
N ALA A 78 -8.18 2.04 -10.33
CA ALA A 78 -9.18 1.14 -9.75
C ALA A 78 -9.73 0.19 -10.83
N ILE A 79 -9.75 -1.10 -10.54
CA ILE A 79 -10.25 -2.15 -11.44
C ILE A 79 -11.46 -2.78 -10.76
N GLY A 80 -12.63 -2.62 -11.38
CA GLY A 80 -13.87 -3.25 -10.93
C GLY A 80 -14.09 -4.59 -11.61
N LEU A 81 -14.35 -5.64 -10.83
CA LEU A 81 -14.85 -6.93 -11.27
C LEU A 81 -16.33 -7.01 -10.88
N SER A 82 -17.17 -7.39 -11.82
CA SER A 82 -18.61 -7.53 -11.63
C SER A 82 -19.04 -8.90 -12.11
N ASP A 83 -20.22 -9.34 -11.65
CA ASP A 83 -20.80 -10.62 -12.06
C ASP A 83 -19.92 -11.83 -11.72
N LEU A 84 -19.28 -11.77 -10.53
CA LEU A 84 -18.32 -12.79 -10.09
C LEU A 84 -18.95 -14.16 -9.84
N TRP A 85 -20.27 -14.22 -9.61
CA TRP A 85 -21.04 -15.46 -9.45
C TRP A 85 -22.40 -15.32 -10.15
N SER A 86 -22.68 -16.17 -11.14
CA SER A 86 -23.75 -15.97 -12.12
C SER A 86 -25.11 -16.58 -11.78
N ASP A 87 -25.24 -17.29 -10.67
CA ASP A 87 -26.28 -18.32 -10.61
C ASP A 87 -27.43 -18.03 -9.63
N GLN A 88 -27.22 -17.24 -8.56
CA GLN A 88 -28.20 -17.18 -7.44
C GLN A 88 -28.17 -15.87 -6.60
N CYS A 89 -27.91 -14.70 -7.19
CA CYS A 89 -28.00 -13.43 -6.44
C CYS A 89 -28.74 -12.36 -7.25
N ASP A 90 -29.73 -11.71 -6.63
CA ASP A 90 -30.45 -10.56 -7.20
C ASP A 90 -29.51 -9.37 -7.45
N GLU A 91 -28.43 -9.26 -6.66
CA GLU A 91 -27.31 -8.35 -6.89
C GLU A 91 -26.01 -9.16 -7.01
N PRO A 92 -25.48 -9.37 -8.23
CA PRO A 92 -24.26 -10.13 -8.39
C PRO A 92 -23.10 -9.44 -7.68
N PRO A 93 -22.23 -10.19 -6.99
CA PRO A 93 -21.16 -9.60 -6.22
C PRO A 93 -20.15 -8.91 -7.12
N THR A 94 -19.71 -7.75 -6.63
CA THR A 94 -18.66 -6.94 -7.26
C THR A 94 -17.46 -6.86 -6.33
N GLN A 95 -16.27 -6.69 -6.91
CA GLN A 95 -15.03 -6.45 -6.19
C GLN A 95 -14.26 -5.33 -6.86
N ILE A 96 -13.67 -4.44 -6.06
CA ILE A 96 -12.77 -3.41 -6.56
C ILE A 96 -11.38 -3.71 -6.02
N ILE A 97 -10.39 -3.71 -6.92
CA ILE A 97 -8.97 -3.78 -6.57
C ILE A 97 -8.26 -2.52 -7.06
N TYR A 98 -7.15 -2.16 -6.42
CA TYR A 98 -6.33 -1.01 -6.78
C TYR A 98 -4.96 -1.45 -7.29
N ALA A 99 -4.43 -0.74 -8.29
CA ALA A 99 -3.13 -1.03 -8.89
C ALA A 99 -2.44 0.27 -9.33
N HIS A 100 -1.11 0.23 -9.46
CA HIS A 100 -0.42 1.23 -10.28
C HIS A 100 -0.82 1.03 -11.74
N PHE A 101 -1.01 2.14 -12.46
CA PHE A 101 -1.34 2.15 -13.88
C PHE A 101 -0.30 1.36 -14.69
N ASP A 102 0.99 1.59 -14.45
CA ASP A 102 2.07 0.91 -15.17
C ASP A 102 2.09 -0.60 -14.91
N CYS A 103 1.77 -1.01 -13.68
CA CYS A 103 1.65 -2.41 -13.33
C CYS A 103 0.46 -3.06 -14.04
N ALA A 104 -0.69 -2.39 -14.04
CA ALA A 104 -1.88 -2.86 -14.75
C ALA A 104 -1.64 -2.91 -16.26
N GLN A 105 -1.04 -1.88 -16.86
CA GLN A 105 -0.74 -1.82 -18.29
C GLN A 105 0.16 -2.99 -18.73
N LYS A 106 1.20 -3.31 -17.95
CA LYS A 106 2.08 -4.46 -18.22
C LYS A 106 1.37 -5.81 -18.08
N ARG A 107 0.42 -5.94 -17.15
CA ARG A 107 -0.18 -7.22 -16.76
C ARG A 107 -1.54 -7.51 -17.39
N MET A 108 -2.28 -6.49 -17.80
CA MET A 108 -3.65 -6.57 -18.31
C MET A 108 -3.76 -6.31 -19.81
N GLY A 109 -2.64 -6.26 -20.54
CA GLY A 109 -2.67 -6.25 -22.00
C GLY A 109 -3.40 -7.48 -22.53
N GLY A 110 -4.53 -7.27 -23.19
CA GLY A 110 -5.38 -8.32 -23.76
C GLY A 110 -5.53 -8.19 -25.27
N SER A 111 -6.21 -9.16 -25.89
CA SER A 111 -6.38 -9.22 -27.34
C SER A 111 -7.22 -8.09 -27.95
N SER A 112 -8.02 -7.39 -27.14
CA SER A 112 -9.00 -6.39 -27.61
C SER A 112 -8.72 -4.96 -27.18
N MET A 113 -7.93 -4.72 -26.13
CA MET A 113 -7.68 -3.39 -25.59
C MET A 113 -6.28 -3.27 -24.98
N ALA A 114 -5.64 -2.13 -25.24
CA ALA A 114 -4.50 -1.63 -24.49
C ALA A 114 -4.99 -0.60 -23.47
N LEU A 115 -4.45 -0.63 -22.25
CA LEU A 115 -4.70 0.41 -21.25
C LEU A 115 -3.91 1.66 -21.65
N GLU A 116 -4.61 2.75 -21.93
CA GLU A 116 -4.02 4.04 -22.27
C GLU A 116 -4.33 5.07 -21.18
N GLN A 117 -3.33 5.84 -20.78
CA GLN A 117 -3.51 6.92 -19.81
C GLN A 117 -3.94 8.17 -20.58
N VAL A 118 -5.19 8.59 -20.44
CA VAL A 118 -5.63 9.88 -21.01
C VAL A 118 -5.11 11.00 -20.12
N VAL A 119 -3.97 11.57 -20.50
CA VAL A 119 -3.40 12.73 -19.81
C VAL A 119 -4.17 13.98 -20.27
N LEU A 120 -5.21 14.36 -19.52
CA LEU A 120 -6.06 15.52 -19.86
C LEU A 120 -5.34 16.88 -19.75
N PHE A 121 -4.13 16.93 -19.19
CA PHE A 121 -3.33 18.15 -19.09
C PHE A 121 -1.86 17.88 -19.47
N PRO A 122 -1.32 18.53 -20.52
CA PRO A 122 0.08 18.38 -20.89
C PRO A 122 0.98 18.75 -19.70
N PRO A 123 2.17 18.12 -19.57
CA PRO A 123 3.16 18.55 -18.58
C PRO A 123 3.47 20.03 -18.81
N ALA A 124 3.65 20.77 -17.71
CA ALA A 124 4.08 22.16 -17.79
C ALA A 124 5.39 22.23 -18.59
N PRO A 125 5.57 23.22 -19.47
CA PRO A 125 6.79 23.34 -20.25
C PRO A 125 7.99 23.47 -19.30
N GLU A 126 9.01 22.66 -19.54
CA GLU A 126 10.30 22.76 -18.88
C GLU A 126 10.90 24.13 -19.22
N THR A 127 11.17 24.93 -18.20
CA THR A 127 11.85 26.23 -18.27
C THR A 127 13.36 26.08 -18.28
#